data_AF-A0A812UX45-F1
#
_entry.id   AF-A0A812UX45-F1
#
_cell.length_a   1.000
_cell.length_b   1.000
_cell.length_c   1.000
_cell.angle_alpha   90.00
_cell.angle_beta   90.00
_cell.angle_gamma   90.00
#
_symmetry.space_group_name_H-M   'P 1'
#
loop_
_entity.id
_entity.type
_entity.pdbx_description
1 polymer ?
#
loop_
_entity_poly.entity_id
_entity_poly.type
_entity_poly.pdbx_seq_one_letter_code
_entity_poly.pdbx_strand_id
1 'polypeptide(L)'
;MLAGAVCKGGNALDALLLGLSTVAETAAAELGRKASEDDIARHAVKLNVFHTINFMLQHSEPIRQKVKTGDLVIQGGVYDLGSGRVQFLGESPAQSKLLKSPMAAAPSLKDKLLGA
;
A
#
# COMPACT_ATOMS: atom_id res chain seq x y z
N MET A 1 -21.45 -17.16 17.91
CA MET A 1 -22.39 -17.78 16.95
C MET A 1 -22.61 -16.77 15.84
N LEU A 2 -22.32 -16.96 14.56
CA LEU A 2 -21.91 -18.08 13.70
C LEU A 2 -20.91 -17.47 12.69
N ALA A 3 -19.73 -18.04 12.52
CA ALA A 3 -19.38 -18.89 11.37
C ALA A 3 -19.48 -18.19 10.01
N GLY A 4 -18.34 -18.00 9.35
CA GLY A 4 -18.27 -17.46 8.00
C GLY A 4 -16.85 -17.35 7.44
N ALA A 5 -16.04 -18.41 7.57
CA ALA A 5 -14.87 -18.55 6.71
C ALA A 5 -15.35 -18.65 5.25
N VAL A 6 -15.23 -17.56 4.50
CA VAL A 6 -15.46 -17.57 3.06
C VAL A 6 -14.13 -17.86 2.39
N CYS A 7 -13.82 -19.16 2.29
CA CYS A 7 -13.04 -19.68 1.18
C CYS A 7 -14.03 -19.94 0.04
N LYS A 8 -14.34 -18.94 -0.79
CA LYS A 8 -15.07 -19.15 -2.05
C LYS A 8 -14.32 -18.50 -3.19
N GLY A 9 -13.56 -19.33 -3.92
CA GLY A 9 -13.23 -19.15 -5.33
C GLY A 9 -13.01 -17.72 -5.82
N GLY A 10 -12.20 -16.93 -5.11
CA GLY A 10 -11.80 -15.62 -5.60
C GLY A 10 -10.89 -15.83 -6.79
N ASN A 11 -11.25 -15.25 -7.93
CA ASN A 11 -10.34 -15.24 -9.08
C ASN A 11 -9.10 -14.39 -8.71
N ALA A 12 -8.04 -14.43 -9.51
CA ALA A 12 -6.81 -13.70 -9.21
C ALA A 12 -7.05 -12.18 -9.02
N LEU A 13 -8.08 -11.61 -9.65
CA LEU A 13 -8.45 -10.21 -9.48
C LEU A 13 -9.01 -9.95 -8.07
N ASP A 14 -9.86 -10.82 -7.54
CA ASP A 14 -10.40 -10.66 -6.18
C ASP A 14 -9.29 -10.66 -5.12
N ALA A 15 -8.30 -11.55 -5.27
CA ALA A 15 -7.14 -11.60 -4.38
C ALA A 15 -6.30 -10.32 -4.45
N LEU A 16 -6.14 -9.73 -5.64
CA LEU A 16 -5.43 -8.47 -5.83
C LEU A 16 -6.21 -7.30 -5.22
N LEU A 17 -7.52 -7.24 -5.44
CA LEU A 17 -8.38 -6.18 -4.90
C LEU A 17 -8.46 -6.24 -3.38
N LEU A 18 -8.48 -7.44 -2.77
CA LEU A 18 -8.37 -7.60 -1.33
C LEU A 18 -7.10 -6.96 -0.75
N GLY A 19 -5.99 -6.98 -1.49
CA GLY A 19 -4.77 -6.26 -1.10
C GLY A 19 -4.96 -4.75 -1.00
N LEU A 20 -5.85 -4.18 -1.83
CA LEU A 20 -6.17 -2.76 -1.87
C LEU A 20 -7.25 -2.34 -0.85
N SER A 21 -8.02 -3.28 -0.29
CA SER A 21 -9.03 -2.96 0.72
C SER A 21 -8.44 -2.23 1.93
N THR A 22 -7.23 -2.61 2.35
CA THR A 22 -6.56 -2.00 3.51
C THR A 22 -6.28 -0.51 3.31
N VAL A 23 -5.90 -0.09 2.10
CA VAL A 23 -5.65 1.33 1.80
C VAL A 23 -6.95 2.13 1.64
N ALA A 24 -8.02 1.49 1.15
CA ALA A 24 -9.34 2.11 1.07
C ALA A 24 -9.97 2.33 2.48
N GLU A 25 -9.87 1.33 3.35
CA GLU A 25 -10.30 1.42 4.75
C GLU A 25 -9.52 2.49 5.51
N THR A 26 -8.19 2.53 5.33
CA THR A 26 -7.34 3.57 5.93
C THR A 26 -7.75 4.96 5.42
N ALA A 27 -8.04 5.10 4.12
CA ALA A 27 -8.48 6.38 3.57
C ALA A 27 -9.81 6.85 4.16
N ALA A 28 -10.79 5.95 4.29
CA ALA A 28 -12.07 6.26 4.90
C ALA A 28 -11.93 6.64 6.39
N ALA A 29 -11.04 5.97 7.12
CA ALA A 29 -10.73 6.30 8.50
C ALA A 29 -10.06 7.68 8.66
N GLU A 30 -9.10 8.01 7.79
CA GLU A 30 -8.37 9.29 7.83
C GLU A 30 -9.25 10.50 7.46
N LEU A 31 -10.16 10.34 6.48
CA LEU A 31 -11.05 11.43 6.05
C LEU A 31 -12.33 11.54 6.91
N GLY A 32 -12.72 10.45 7.57
CA GLY A 32 -13.87 10.39 8.47
C GLY A 32 -15.24 10.33 7.77
N ARG A 33 -16.29 10.28 8.58
CA ARG A 33 -17.67 9.95 8.17
C ARG A 33 -18.35 10.90 7.18
N LYS A 34 -17.78 12.07 6.92
CA LYS A 34 -18.35 13.09 6.01
C LYS A 34 -17.74 13.05 4.61
N ALA A 35 -16.70 12.25 4.39
CA ALA A 35 -16.05 12.15 3.10
C ALA A 35 -16.97 11.49 2.06
N SER A 36 -16.95 12.00 0.83
CA SER A 36 -17.62 11.33 -0.28
C SER A 36 -16.83 10.09 -0.71
N GLU A 37 -17.49 9.16 -1.42
CA GLU A 37 -16.81 8.00 -2.00
C GLU A 37 -15.66 8.41 -2.94
N ASP A 38 -15.84 9.50 -3.68
CA ASP A 38 -14.83 10.06 -4.59
C ASP A 38 -13.62 10.62 -3.82
N ASP A 39 -13.85 11.28 -2.68
CA ASP A 39 -12.76 11.74 -1.80
C ASP A 39 -11.98 10.56 -1.22
N ILE A 40 -12.69 9.52 -0.77
CA ILE A 40 -12.10 8.29 -0.24
C ILE A 40 -11.28 7.61 -1.33
N ALA A 41 -11.81 7.44 -2.53
CA ALA A 41 -11.11 6.82 -3.66
C ALA A 41 -9.85 7.61 -4.04
N ARG A 42 -9.95 8.94 -4.19
CA ARG A 42 -8.79 9.80 -4.48
C ARG A 42 -7.70 9.70 -3.42
N HIS A 43 -8.08 9.63 -2.15
CA HIS A 43 -7.12 9.51 -1.06
C HIS A 43 -6.52 8.10 -0.97
N ALA A 44 -7.32 7.06 -1.19
CA ALA A 44 -6.88 5.66 -1.24
C ALA A 44 -5.84 5.44 -2.34
N VAL A 45 -5.97 6.09 -3.51
CA VAL A 45 -4.96 6.04 -4.58
C VAL A 45 -3.62 6.58 -4.08
N LYS A 46 -3.60 7.71 -3.35
CA LYS A 46 -2.35 8.27 -2.79
C LYS A 46 -1.75 7.34 -1.73
N LEU A 47 -2.59 6.79 -0.86
CA LEU A 47 -2.14 5.82 0.15
C LEU A 47 -1.60 4.54 -0.49
N ASN A 48 -2.19 4.08 -1.60
CA ASN A 48 -1.70 2.92 -2.35
C ASN A 48 -0.28 3.17 -2.92
N VAL A 49 -0.02 4.37 -3.43
CA VAL A 49 1.32 4.75 -3.89
C VAL A 49 2.33 4.64 -2.75
N PHE A 50 2.03 5.25 -1.59
CA PHE A 50 2.93 5.18 -0.44
C PHE A 50 3.05 3.77 0.13
N HIS A 51 1.96 2.99 0.16
CA HIS A 51 1.97 1.59 0.55
C HIS A 51 2.92 0.77 -0.32
N THR A 52 2.89 0.98 -1.63
CA THR A 52 3.78 0.31 -2.59
C THR A 52 5.25 0.67 -2.35
N ILE A 53 5.55 1.96 -2.12
CA ILE A 53 6.91 2.41 -1.77
C ILE A 53 7.37 1.75 -0.47
N ASN A 54 6.52 1.75 0.56
CA ASN A 54 6.82 1.14 1.85
C ASN A 54 7.08 -0.35 1.72
N PHE A 55 6.25 -1.06 0.95
CA PHE A 55 6.40 -2.48 0.70
C PHE A 55 7.76 -2.80 0.05
N MET A 56 8.18 -2.02 -0.95
CA MET A 56 9.51 -2.16 -1.56
C MET A 56 10.63 -1.94 -0.54
N LEU A 57 10.53 -0.90 0.30
CA LEU A 57 11.51 -0.62 1.34
C LEU A 57 11.54 -1.68 2.45
N GLN A 58 10.42 -2.35 2.72
CA GLN A 58 10.30 -3.35 3.78
C GLN A 58 10.79 -4.74 3.36
N HIS A 59 10.70 -5.06 2.08
CA HIS A 59 10.90 -6.44 1.61
C HIS A 59 11.99 -6.60 0.55
N SER A 60 12.49 -5.51 -0.04
CA SER A 60 13.58 -5.54 -1.01
C SER A 60 14.84 -4.93 -0.42
N GLU A 61 15.70 -5.77 0.16
CA GLU A 61 16.99 -5.33 0.70
C GLU A 61 17.85 -4.57 -0.33
N PRO A 62 17.96 -5.00 -1.61
CA PRO A 62 18.74 -4.25 -2.60
C PRO A 62 18.22 -2.83 -2.84
N ILE A 63 16.89 -2.65 -2.90
CA ILE A 63 16.27 -1.33 -3.07
C ILE A 63 16.51 -0.50 -1.80
N ARG A 64 16.22 -1.08 -0.63
CA ARG A 64 16.37 -0.43 0.67
C ARG A 64 17.80 0.08 0.89
N GLN A 65 18.81 -0.72 0.56
CA GLN A 65 20.21 -0.31 0.70
C GLN A 65 20.58 0.83 -0.24
N LYS A 66 20.18 0.78 -1.51
CA LYS A 66 20.44 1.90 -2.45
C LYS A 66 19.74 3.19 -2.04
N VAL A 67 18.53 3.10 -1.49
CA VAL A 67 17.85 4.30 -0.94
C VAL A 67 18.59 4.82 0.29
N LYS A 68 19.10 3.93 1.15
CA LYS A 68 19.85 4.31 2.36
C LYS A 68 21.20 4.96 2.05
N THR A 69 21.89 4.52 1.00
CA THR A 69 23.17 5.12 0.56
C THR A 69 22.96 6.43 -0.22
N GLY A 70 21.74 6.70 -0.67
CA GLY A 70 21.42 7.85 -1.52
C GLY A 70 21.64 7.60 -3.01
N ASP A 71 21.99 6.37 -3.41
CA ASP A 71 22.21 5.99 -4.81
C ASP A 71 20.89 5.78 -5.58
N LEU A 72 19.77 5.67 -4.87
CA LEU A 72 18.43 5.55 -5.44
C LEU A 72 17.45 6.45 -4.69
N VAL A 73 16.65 7.21 -5.44
CA VAL A 73 15.52 7.98 -4.91
C VAL A 73 14.23 7.41 -5.47
N ILE A 74 13.25 7.12 -4.61
CA ILE A 74 11.94 6.64 -5.01
C ILE A 74 10.93 7.78 -4.83
N GLN A 75 10.23 8.12 -5.91
CA GLN A 75 9.23 9.18 -5.94
C GLN A 75 7.85 8.60 -6.28
N GLY A 76 6.84 8.94 -5.49
CA GLY A 76 5.44 8.63 -5.78
C GLY A 76 4.82 9.63 -6.74
N GLY A 77 3.97 9.15 -7.65
CA GLY A 77 3.21 10.00 -8.56
C GLY A 77 1.84 9.40 -8.87
N VAL A 78 0.83 10.26 -9.00
CA VAL A 78 -0.53 9.90 -9.42
C VAL A 78 -0.80 10.54 -10.78
N TYR A 79 -1.15 9.73 -11.76
CA TYR A 79 -1.54 10.20 -13.09
C TYR A 79 -3.05 10.46 -13.12
N ASP A 80 -3.42 11.69 -13.45
CA ASP A 80 -4.81 12.10 -13.63
C ASP A 80 -5.25 11.86 -15.09
N LEU A 81 -6.17 10.92 -15.28
CA LEU A 81 -6.63 10.50 -16.61
C LEU A 81 -7.40 11.61 -17.35
N GLY A 82 -8.06 12.52 -16.64
CA GLY A 82 -8.88 13.57 -17.24
C GLY A 82 -8.05 14.72 -17.82
N SER A 83 -7.02 15.14 -17.10
CA SER A 83 -6.12 16.25 -17.48
C SER A 83 -4.84 15.78 -18.17
N GLY A 84 -4.48 14.49 -18.06
CA GLY A 84 -3.22 13.95 -18.55
C GLY A 84 -1.99 14.40 -17.76
N ARG A 85 -2.18 14.91 -16.53
CA ARG A 85 -1.10 15.44 -15.68
C ARG A 85 -0.68 14.44 -14.60
N VAL A 86 0.57 14.53 -14.18
CA VAL A 86 1.09 13.78 -13.02
C VAL A 86 1.15 14.71 -11.81
N GLN A 87 0.50 14.31 -10.71
CA GLN A 87 0.72 14.86 -9.39
C GLN A 87 1.85 14.09 -8.71
N PHE A 88 3.01 14.71 -8.54
CA PHE A 88 4.10 14.14 -7.74
C PHE A 88 3.78 14.25 -6.25
N LEU A 89 3.86 13.13 -5.54
CA LEU A 89 3.58 13.03 -4.11
C LEU A 89 4.84 13.11 -3.25
N GLY A 90 6.02 12.92 -3.84
CA GLY A 90 7.28 12.89 -3.12
C GLY A 90 7.68 11.49 -2.67
N GLU A 91 8.62 11.43 -1.74
CA GLU A 91 9.00 10.21 -1.03
C GLU A 91 7.89 9.75 -0.09
N SER A 92 7.93 8.49 0.32
CA SER A 92 6.99 8.01 1.36
C SER A 92 7.22 8.74 2.69
N PRO A 93 6.16 9.24 3.35
CA PRO A 93 6.27 9.81 4.69
C PRO A 93 6.87 8.86 5.74
N ALA A 94 6.76 7.55 5.52
CA ALA A 94 7.32 6.53 6.41
C ALA A 94 8.77 6.14 6.07
N GLN A 95 9.34 6.62 4.95
CA GLN A 95 10.64 6.18 4.43
C GLN A 95 11.75 6.24 5.49
N SER A 96 11.94 7.40 6.13
CA SER A 96 13.01 7.56 7.13
C SER A 96 12.87 6.62 8.32
N LYS A 97 11.64 6.26 8.71
CA LYS A 97 11.37 5.30 9.79
C LYS A 97 11.71 3.88 9.33
N LEU A 98 11.26 3.50 8.14
CA LEU A 98 11.48 2.16 7.56
C LEU A 98 12.96 1.86 7.30
N LEU A 99 13.75 2.86 6.90
CA LEU A 99 15.20 2.70 6.70
C LEU A 99 15.98 2.49 8.02
N LYS A 100 15.41 2.92 9.16
CA LYS A 100 16.00 2.73 10.50
C LYS A 100 15.57 1.43 11.16
N SER A 101 14.37 0.95 10.85
CA SER A 101 13.87 -0.32 11.37
C SER A 101 14.57 -1.52 10.73
N PRO A 102 14.72 -2.65 11.46
CA PRO A 102 15.15 -3.90 10.86
C PRO A 102 14.17 -4.32 9.77
N MET A 103 14.69 -5.01 8.74
CA MET A 103 13.87 -5.43 7.62
C MET A 103 12.81 -6.43 8.11
N ALA A 104 11.57 -6.28 7.65
CA ALA A 104 10.52 -7.21 8.01
C ALA A 104 10.88 -8.59 7.47
N ALA A 105 10.64 -9.64 8.27
CA ALA A 105 10.71 -11.00 7.75
C ALA A 105 9.82 -11.10 6.50
N ALA A 106 10.31 -11.76 5.45
CA ALA A 106 9.52 -11.93 4.24
C ALA A 106 8.18 -12.57 4.61
N PRO A 107 7.03 -12.00 4.20
CA PRO A 107 5.75 -12.60 4.48
C PRO A 107 5.71 -13.95 3.75
N SER A 108 5.72 -15.05 4.49
CA SER A 108 5.57 -16.37 3.90
C SER A 108 4.15 -16.45 3.34
N LEU A 109 3.98 -16.94 2.10
CA LEU A 109 2.64 -17.17 1.54
C LEU A 109 1.76 -18.04 2.46
N LYS A 110 2.39 -18.88 3.28
CA LYS A 110 1.71 -19.73 4.29
C LYS A 110 1.03 -18.90 5.39
N ASP A 111 1.61 -17.75 5.76
CA ASP A 111 1.15 -16.93 6.89
C ASP A 111 -0.10 -16.10 6.55
N LYS A 112 -0.39 -15.89 5.26
CA LYS A 112 -1.59 -15.20 4.78
C LYS A 112 -2.74 -16.14 4.37
N LEU A 113 -2.47 -17.43 4.14
CA LEU A 113 -3.47 -18.41 3.69
C LEU A 113 -4.01 -19.30 4.84
N LEU A 114 -3.32 -19.34 5.98
CA LEU A 114 -3.77 -20.00 7.20
C LEU A 114 -3.91 -18.92 8.28
N GLY A 115 -5.02 -18.18 8.22
CA GLY A 115 -5.35 -17.20 9.26
C GLY A 115 -5.37 -17.84 10.64
N ALA A 116 -4.72 -17.19 11.59
CA ALA A 116 -5.01 -17.32 13.01
C ALA A 116 -6.38 -16.68 13.33
#